data_AF-A0A0V0XRC9-F1
#
_entry.id   AF-A0A0V0XRC9-F1
#
_cell.length_a   1.000
_cell.length_b   1.000
_cell.length_c   1.000
_cell.angle_alpha   90.00
_cell.angle_beta   90.00
_cell.angle_gamma   90.00
#
_symmetry.space_group_name_H-M   'P 1'
#
loop_
_entity.id
_entity.type
_entity.pdbx_description
1 polymer ?
#
loop_
_entity_poly.entity_id
_entity_poly.type
_entity_poly.pdbx_seq_one_letter_code
_entity_poly.pdbx_strand_id
1 'polypeptide(L)' 'MWAKDLAKTGADLKRTVLIDDRRQSFLLQPNNGIPIRPWTGQEDDTELVKMEKLIMELIDEILKLKYNMERIEV' A
#
# COMPACT_ATOMS: atom_id res chain seq x y z
N MET A 1 14.73 17.16 -5.59
CA MET A 1 13.70 16.12 -5.73
C MET A 1 14.13 14.94 -4.86
N TRP A 2 13.27 14.47 -3.95
CA TRP A 2 13.61 13.39 -3.01
C TRP A 2 12.56 12.28 -3.12
N ALA A 3 13.00 11.08 -3.51
CA ALA A 3 12.18 9.88 -3.54
C ALA A 3 12.46 9.03 -2.30
N LYS A 4 11.47 8.26 -1.87
CA LYS A 4 11.64 7.31 -0.75
C LYS A 4 12.00 5.97 -1.35
N ASP A 5 13.17 5.45 -1.00
CA ASP A 5 13.66 4.17 -1.50
C ASP A 5 13.26 3.04 -0.56
N LEU A 6 12.19 2.31 -0.90
CA LEU A 6 11.74 1.16 -0.13
C LEU A 6 12.80 0.03 -0.10
N ALA A 7 13.64 -0.10 -1.13
CA ALA A 7 14.66 -1.14 -1.16
C ALA A 7 15.69 -1.00 -0.02
N LYS A 8 15.90 0.24 0.48
CA LYS A 8 16.78 0.50 1.63
C LYS A 8 16.21 0.05 2.97
N THR A 9 14.93 -0.28 3.04
CA THR A 9 14.29 -0.76 4.29
C THR A 9 14.56 -2.23 4.55
N GLY A 10 15.00 -3.00 3.53
CA GLY A 10 15.12 -4.46 3.61
C GLY A 10 13.76 -5.19 3.62
N ALA A 11 12.64 -4.49 3.45
CA ALA A 11 11.32 -5.11 3.38
C ALA A 11 11.12 -5.88 2.06
N ASP A 12 10.31 -6.94 2.11
CA ASP A 12 9.89 -7.66 0.91
C ASP A 12 8.95 -6.77 0.08
N LEU A 13 9.46 -6.28 -1.06
CA LEU A 13 8.72 -5.40 -1.96
C LEU A 13 7.47 -6.07 -2.56
N LYS A 14 7.35 -7.40 -2.56
CA LYS A 14 6.12 -8.07 -2.99
C LYS A 14 4.96 -7.92 -2.00
N ARG A 15 5.26 -7.52 -0.76
CA ARG A 15 4.28 -7.40 0.34
C ARG A 15 4.35 -6.07 1.08
N THR A 16 4.90 -5.06 0.43
CA THR A 16 5.12 -3.73 1.02
C THR A 16 4.43 -2.67 0.18
N VAL A 17 3.76 -1.71 0.81
CA VAL A 17 3.17 -0.54 0.15
C VAL A 17 3.69 0.75 0.82
N LEU A 18 3.84 1.80 0.03
CA LEU A 18 4.16 3.16 0.46
C LEU A 18 2.91 4.03 0.28
N ILE A 19 2.44 4.65 1.35
CA ILE A 19 1.32 5.60 1.33
C ILE A 19 1.89 7.02 1.52
N ASP A 20 1.60 7.92 0.59
CA ASP A 20 2.11 9.30 0.63
C ASP A 20 1.21 10.24 -0.21
N ASP A 21 1.21 11.53 0.13
CA ASP A 21 0.44 12.57 -0.57
C ASP A 21 1.21 13.17 -1.75
N ARG A 22 2.51 12.85 -1.90
CA ARG A 22 3.37 13.38 -2.96
C ARG A 22 3.77 12.30 -3.96
N ARG A 23 3.44 12.53 -5.23
CA ARG A 23 3.80 11.62 -6.36
C ARG A 23 5.29 11.28 -6.42
N GLN A 24 6.16 12.23 -6.07
CA GLN A 24 7.61 12.06 -6.08
C GLN A 24 8.13 11.01 -5.08
N SER A 25 7.35 10.71 -4.03
CA SER A 25 7.72 9.73 -3.01
C SER A 25 7.86 8.33 -3.60
N PHE A 26 7.12 8.03 -4.67
CA PHE A 26 7.02 6.70 -5.28
C PHE A 26 7.99 6.46 -6.45
N LEU A 27 8.82 7.43 -6.83
CA LEU A 27 9.59 7.38 -8.08
C LEU A 27 10.48 6.15 -8.25
N LEU A 28 10.97 5.57 -7.15
CA LEU A 28 11.86 4.40 -7.18
C LEU A 28 11.10 3.06 -7.19
N GLN A 29 9.85 3.04 -6.71
CA GLN A 29 9.00 1.86 -6.63
C GLN A 29 7.53 2.25 -6.91
N PRO A 30 7.19 2.68 -8.15
CA PRO A 30 5.87 3.23 -8.46
C PRO A 30 4.72 2.23 -8.24
N ASN A 31 4.98 0.94 -8.44
CA ASN A 31 4.00 -0.13 -8.24
C ASN A 31 3.71 -0.42 -6.76
N ASN A 32 4.52 0.09 -5.84
CA ASN A 32 4.30 -0.02 -4.40
C ASN A 32 3.58 1.21 -3.82
N GLY A 33 3.30 2.23 -4.64
CA GLY A 33 2.73 3.50 -4.19
C GLY A 33 1.20 3.50 -4.14
N ILE A 34 0.65 3.96 -3.01
CA ILE A 34 -0.77 4.29 -2.85
C ILE A 34 -0.86 5.79 -2.54
N PRO A 35 -1.40 6.62 -3.46
CA PRO A 35 -1.58 8.04 -3.18
C PRO A 35 -2.72 8.24 -2.17
N ILE A 36 -2.46 9.04 -1.14
CA ILE A 36 -3.49 9.53 -0.22
C ILE A 36 -3.75 11.01 -0.50
N ARG A 37 -4.97 11.51 -0.27
CA ARG A 37 -5.20 12.95 -0.38
C ARG A 37 -4.45 13.68 0.75
N PRO A 38 -3.87 14.86 0.47
CA PRO A 38 -3.24 15.66 1.51
C PRO A 38 -4.31 16.13 2.50
N TRP A 39 -4.00 16.02 3.78
CA TRP A 39 -4.83 16.63 4.82
C TRP A 39 -4.56 18.13 4.86
N THR A 40 -5.63 18.93 4.81
CA THR A 40 -5.54 20.40 4.80
C THR A 40 -6.35 21.05 5.92
N GLY A 41 -6.66 20.30 6.99
CA GLY A 41 -7.32 20.80 8.19
C GLY A 41 -8.82 20.54 8.27
N GLN A 42 -9.40 19.76 7.35
CA GLN A 42 -10.79 19.35 7.39
C GLN A 42 -11.07 18.43 8.61
N GLU A 43 -12.09 18.76 9.40
CA GLU A 43 -12.53 17.94 10.55
C GLU A 43 -13.31 16.68 10.12
N ASP A 44 -13.93 16.72 8.94
CA ASP A 44 -14.67 15.61 8.34
C ASP A 44 -13.80 14.73 7.42
N ASP A 45 -12.47 14.88 7.50
CA ASP A 45 -11.55 14.05 6.74
C ASP A 45 -11.70 12.57 7.12
N THR A 46 -11.76 11.71 6.09
CA THR A 46 -11.96 10.27 6.22
C THR A 46 -10.91 9.48 5.44
N GLU A 47 -9.81 10.11 5.01
CA GLU A 47 -8.84 9.48 4.12
C GLU A 47 -8.14 8.30 4.79
N LEU A 48 -7.84 8.38 6.09
CA LEU A 48 -7.28 7.26 6.85
C LEU A 48 -8.26 6.08 6.96
N VAL A 49 -9.56 6.34 7.12
CA VAL A 49 -10.60 5.29 7.14
C VAL A 49 -10.69 4.60 5.78
N LYS A 50 -10.55 5.36 4.69
CA LYS A 50 -10.47 4.78 3.33
C LYS A 50 -9.21 3.95 3.14
N MET A 51 -8.07 4.39 3.66
CA MET A 51 -6.82 3.63 3.61
C MET A 51 -6.91 2.33 4.42
N GLU A 52 -7.50 2.38 5.62
CA GLU A 52 -7.74 1.18 6.43
C GLU A 52 -8.55 0.15 5.65
N LYS A 53 -9.69 0.57 5.06
CA LYS A 53 -10.54 -0.31 4.25
C LYS A 53 -9.75 -0.94 3.09
N LEU A 54 -8.97 -0.14 2.35
CA LEU A 54 -8.15 -0.63 1.24
C LEU A 54 -7.11 -1.65 1.70
N ILE A 55 -6.42 -1.40 2.82
CA ILE A 55 -5.41 -2.32 3.38
C ILE A 55 -6.07 -3.65 3.76
N MET A 56 -7.25 -3.62 4.38
CA MET A 56 -8.00 -4.83 4.72
C MET A 56 -8.40 -5.62 3.46
N GLU A 57 -8.88 -4.94 2.41
CA GLU A 57 -9.21 -5.59 1.13
C GLU A 57 -8.00 -6.28 0.49
N LEU A 58 -6.82 -5.65 0.53
CA LEU A 58 -5.56 -6.24 0.03
C LEU A 58 -5.14 -7.47 0.83
N ILE A 59 -5.27 -7.42 2.16
CA ILE A 59 -4.97 -8.56 3.03
C ILE A 59 -5.90 -9.73 2.71
N ASP A 60 -7.20 -9.47 2.58
CA ASP A 60 -8.21 -10.48 2.26
C ASP A 60 -7.94 -11.14 0.90
N GLU A 61 -7.54 -10.36 -0.11
CA GLU A 61 -7.18 -10.90 -1.43
C GLU A 61 -5.96 -11.82 -1.35
N ILE A 62 -4.92 -11.41 -0.61
CA ILE A 62 -3.72 -12.25 -0.39
C ILE A 62 -4.08 -13.56 0.33
N LEU A 63 -4.94 -13.51 1.34
CA LEU A 63 -5.38 -14.70 2.07
C LEU A 63 -6.17 -15.66 1.17
N LYS A 64 -7.07 -15.13 0.34
CA LYS A 64 -7.81 -15.93 -0.65
C LYS A 64 -6.88 -16.59 -1.66
N LEU A 65 -5.88 -15.87 -2.16
CA LEU A 65 -4.90 -16.41 -3.10
C LEU A 65 -4.08 -17.55 -2.47
N LYS A 66 -3.60 -17.37 -1.23
CA LYS A 66 -2.88 -18.42 -0.50
C LYS A 66 -3.73 -19.67 -0.30
N TYR A 67 -4.96 -19.50 0.17
CA TYR A 67 -5.90 -20.60 0.35
C TYR A 67 -6.16 -21.36 -0.96
N ASN A 68 -6.32 -20.63 -2.08
CA ASN A 68 -6.53 -21.27 -3.38
C ASN A 68 -5.29 -22.02 -3.88
N MET A 69 -4.08 -21.49 -3.67
CA MET A 69 -2.84 -22.20 -4.04
C MET A 69 -2.68 -23.50 -3.25
N GLU A 70 -2.90 -23.46 -1.93
CA GLU A 70 -2.82 -24.65 -1.06
C GLU A 70 -3.81 -25.75 -1.46
N ARG A 71 -4.94 -25.40 -2.09
CA ARG A 71 -5.95 -26.36 -2.56
C ARG A 71 -5.69 -26.94 -3.95
N ILE A 72 -4.85 -26.31 -4.77
CA ILE A 72 -4.50 -26.80 -6.12
C ILE A 72 -3.36 -27.83 -6.02
N GLU A 73 -2.55 -27.78 -4.96
CA GLU A 73 -1.44 -28.70 -4.72
C GLU A 73 -1.86 -30.05 -4.09
N VAL A 74 -3.16 -30.33 -3.98
CA VAL A 74 -3.75 -31.57 -3.39
C VAL A 74 -4.47 -32.40 -4.44
#